data_AF-A0A330GU14-F1
#
_entry.id   AF-A0A330GU14-F1
#
_cell.length_a   1.000
_cell.length_b   1.000
_cell.length_c   1.000
_cell.angle_alpha   90.00
_cell.angle_beta   90.00
_cell.angle_gamma   90.00
#
_symmetry.space_group_name_H-M   'P 1'
#
loop_
_entity.id
_entity.type
_entity.pdbx_description
1 polymer ?
#
loop_
_entity_poly.entity_id
_entity_poly.type
_entity_poly.pdbx_seq_one_letter_code
_entity_poly.pdbx_strand_id
1 'polypeptide(L)'
;MQPAAVPIDRNTDIASTVVATMRQLGVLGLPRNYEIFYEALSGSNHELSLAVVSLSSRPTQEDLDGIGRTFFPQHHGPAIVEHAREMVAKELEDIAALLRSERSHIEKYGRILDETSSGLSNRSLLSQELLQKIAGAMSAATSSTIDHGRLVASTLSEKTAELESVKSKLEEYKRLADTDPLTQLWNRRAFDKEITRIYNSNRGILFNALILADIDHFKDINDRYGHPVGDRILQIIAEIFQSSVRSDMFVARTGGEEFAFIVEGASEDATYEIAERIRALIEQTPFTSSQTGMNYGTVTVSLGICMASEAESPEDLYTKADRALYRSKVGGRNRVTRHSSTAGRAGKGWLLYKKD
;
A
#
# COMPACT_ATOMS: atom_id res chain seq x y z
N MET A 1 50.00 -31.23 -4.93
CA MET A 1 50.03 -29.76 -4.84
C MET A 1 48.68 -29.31 -4.31
N GLN A 2 48.64 -28.79 -3.08
CA GLN A 2 47.42 -28.20 -2.50
C GLN A 2 47.04 -26.93 -3.28
N PRO A 3 45.75 -26.64 -3.52
CA PRO A 3 45.34 -25.33 -3.98
C PRO A 3 45.46 -24.33 -2.82
N ALA A 4 46.15 -23.24 -3.10
CA ALA A 4 46.44 -22.17 -2.15
C ALA A 4 45.15 -21.51 -1.64
N ALA A 5 45.04 -21.37 -0.32
CA ALA A 5 44.05 -20.53 0.32
C ALA A 5 44.35 -19.06 0.00
N VAL A 6 43.38 -18.37 -0.61
CA VAL A 6 43.42 -16.92 -0.81
C VAL A 6 43.02 -16.25 0.51
N PRO A 7 43.76 -15.23 1.01
CA PRO A 7 43.40 -14.54 2.24
C PRO A 7 42.12 -13.73 2.02
N ILE A 8 41.17 -13.83 2.95
CA ILE A 8 39.95 -13.00 2.97
C ILE A 8 40.37 -11.60 3.45
N ASP A 9 40.53 -10.68 2.51
CA ASP A 9 40.81 -9.28 2.79
C ASP A 9 39.55 -8.60 3.33
N ARG A 10 39.56 -8.20 4.61
CA ARG A 10 38.40 -7.70 5.38
C ARG A 10 38.03 -6.24 5.07
N ASN A 11 38.31 -5.76 3.86
CA ASN A 11 38.05 -4.38 3.44
C ASN A 11 37.41 -4.27 2.06
N THR A 12 36.62 -5.28 1.64
CA THR A 12 35.85 -5.21 0.41
C THR A 12 34.56 -4.41 0.65
N ASP A 13 34.45 -3.27 -0.01
CA ASP A 13 33.22 -2.50 -0.15
C ASP A 13 32.05 -3.44 -0.52
N ILE A 14 30.93 -3.38 0.22
CA ILE A 14 29.73 -4.18 -0.01
C ILE A 14 29.30 -4.10 -1.47
N ALA A 15 29.42 -2.92 -2.08
CA ALA A 15 29.06 -2.75 -3.49
C ALA A 15 29.90 -3.62 -4.42
N SER A 16 31.21 -3.77 -4.15
CA SER A 16 32.11 -4.61 -4.94
C SER A 16 31.78 -6.10 -4.77
N THR A 17 31.43 -6.52 -3.55
CA THR A 17 31.01 -7.89 -3.25
C THR A 17 29.71 -8.24 -3.98
N VAL A 18 28.71 -7.35 -3.93
CA VAL A 18 27.42 -7.52 -4.63
C VAL A 18 27.63 -7.70 -6.13
N VAL A 19 28.42 -6.82 -6.76
CA VAL A 19 28.70 -6.89 -8.20
C VAL A 19 29.44 -8.17 -8.56
N ALA A 20 30.40 -8.61 -7.73
CA ALA A 20 31.13 -9.85 -7.94
C ALA A 20 30.20 -11.07 -7.87
N THR A 21 29.31 -11.13 -6.88
CA THR A 21 28.33 -12.21 -6.74
C THR A 21 27.34 -12.25 -7.90
N MET A 22 26.79 -11.09 -8.30
CA MET A 22 25.89 -11.01 -9.46
C MET A 22 26.58 -11.48 -10.74
N ARG A 23 27.85 -11.10 -10.95
CA ARG A 23 28.64 -11.54 -12.10
C ARG A 23 28.91 -13.05 -12.07
N GLN A 24 29.20 -13.62 -10.90
CA GLN A 24 29.45 -15.05 -10.74
C GLN A 24 28.20 -15.89 -11.04
N LEU A 25 27.02 -15.41 -10.64
CA LEU A 25 25.73 -16.05 -10.91
C LEU A 25 25.17 -15.74 -12.30
N GLY A 26 25.84 -14.88 -13.09
CA GLY A 26 25.39 -14.50 -14.43
C GLY A 26 24.14 -13.61 -14.44
N VAL A 27 23.90 -12.88 -13.36
CA VAL A 27 22.75 -11.98 -13.19
C VAL A 27 23.00 -10.64 -13.88
N LEU A 28 21.98 -10.12 -14.57
CA LEU A 28 22.03 -8.80 -15.20
C LEU A 28 22.10 -7.68 -14.14
N GLY A 29 22.93 -6.66 -14.41
CA GLY A 29 23.13 -5.48 -13.55
C GLY A 29 21.96 -4.50 -13.57
N LEU A 30 20.74 -4.96 -13.29
CA LEU A 30 19.55 -4.15 -13.19
C LEU A 30 19.42 -3.61 -11.76
N PRO A 31 18.91 -2.37 -11.55
CA PRO A 31 18.74 -1.80 -10.22
C PRO A 31 17.99 -2.71 -9.24
N ARG A 32 16.88 -3.33 -9.70
CA ARG A 32 16.09 -4.29 -8.89
C ARG A 32 16.86 -5.56 -8.51
N ASN A 33 17.76 -6.03 -9.38
CA ASN A 33 18.57 -7.20 -9.08
C ASN A 33 19.65 -6.81 -8.07
N TYR A 34 20.28 -5.64 -8.26
CA TYR A 34 21.30 -5.14 -7.34
C TYR A 34 20.76 -5.00 -5.91
N GLU A 35 19.56 -4.46 -5.76
CA GLU A 35 18.87 -4.30 -4.46
C GLU A 35 18.71 -5.64 -3.71
N ILE A 36 18.27 -6.71 -4.40
CA ILE A 36 18.13 -8.05 -3.82
C ILE A 36 19.45 -8.53 -3.22
N PHE A 37 20.54 -8.44 -3.97
CA PHE A 37 21.85 -8.91 -3.51
C PHE A 37 22.47 -7.97 -2.47
N TYR A 38 22.23 -6.67 -2.56
CA TYR A 38 22.70 -5.69 -1.59
C TYR A 38 22.11 -5.94 -0.20
N GLU A 39 20.79 -6.11 -0.10
CA GLU A 39 20.11 -6.40 1.16
C GLU A 39 20.43 -7.81 1.69
N ALA A 40 20.52 -8.80 0.81
CA ALA A 40 20.90 -10.16 1.18
C ALA A 40 22.32 -10.24 1.77
N LEU A 41 23.26 -9.44 1.26
CA LEU A 41 24.67 -9.46 1.68
C LEU A 41 25.01 -8.44 2.78
N SER A 42 24.24 -7.36 2.91
CA SER A 42 24.37 -6.42 4.04
C SER A 42 23.86 -6.98 5.37
N GLY A 43 23.04 -8.04 5.31
CA GLY A 43 22.60 -8.80 6.49
C GLY A 43 21.36 -8.24 7.18
N SER A 44 20.66 -7.29 6.55
CA SER A 44 19.44 -6.67 7.08
C SER A 44 18.25 -7.65 7.17
N ASN A 45 18.22 -8.68 6.31
CA ASN A 45 17.11 -9.65 6.24
C ASN A 45 17.61 -11.09 6.06
N HIS A 46 17.52 -11.89 7.12
CA HIS A 46 18.00 -13.28 7.14
C HIS A 46 17.22 -14.21 6.19
N GLU A 47 15.91 -14.02 6.06
CA GLU A 47 15.08 -14.83 5.15
C GLU A 47 15.43 -14.55 3.69
N LEU A 48 15.68 -13.29 3.34
CA LEU A 48 16.15 -12.91 2.01
C LEU A 48 17.52 -13.51 1.71
N SER A 49 18.45 -13.47 2.67
CA SER A 49 19.77 -14.11 2.50
C SER A 49 19.64 -15.61 2.22
N LEU A 50 18.74 -16.31 2.93
CA LEU A 50 18.47 -17.73 2.67
C LEU A 50 17.85 -17.96 1.29
N ALA A 51 16.89 -17.11 0.87
CA ALA A 51 16.28 -17.18 -0.44
C ALA A 51 17.32 -17.00 -1.56
N VAL A 52 18.22 -16.03 -1.43
CA VAL A 52 19.30 -15.79 -2.40
C VAL A 52 20.32 -16.95 -2.43
N VAL A 53 20.65 -17.55 -1.28
CA VAL A 53 21.52 -18.74 -1.21
C VAL A 53 20.86 -19.97 -1.84
N SER A 54 19.54 -20.07 -1.77
CA SER A 54 18.77 -21.18 -2.38
C SER A 54 18.65 -21.11 -3.90
N LEU A 55 19.07 -19.99 -4.52
CA LEU A 55 19.06 -19.84 -5.97
C LEU A 55 20.02 -20.84 -6.64
N SER A 56 19.65 -21.24 -7.86
CA SER A 56 20.50 -22.07 -8.70
C SER A 56 21.79 -21.34 -9.08
N SER A 57 22.80 -22.07 -9.56
CA SER A 57 24.08 -21.46 -9.98
C SER A 57 23.96 -20.44 -11.12
N ARG A 58 22.80 -20.39 -11.80
CA ARG A 58 22.42 -19.40 -12.82
C ARG A 58 20.91 -19.13 -12.72
N PRO A 59 20.48 -18.24 -11.82
CA PRO A 59 19.07 -17.95 -11.65
C PRO A 59 18.52 -17.23 -12.88
N THR A 60 17.28 -17.54 -13.24
CA THR A 60 16.56 -16.81 -14.30
C THR A 60 16.09 -15.45 -13.78
N GLN A 61 15.74 -14.55 -14.70
CA GLN A 61 15.15 -13.26 -14.29
C GLN A 61 13.79 -13.47 -13.57
N GLU A 62 13.05 -14.52 -13.90
CA GLU A 62 11.78 -14.86 -13.24
C GLU A 62 11.98 -15.28 -11.78
N ASP A 63 13.04 -16.05 -11.47
CA ASP A 63 13.40 -16.42 -10.10
C ASP A 63 13.72 -15.17 -9.25
N LEU A 64 14.49 -14.24 -9.82
CA LEU A 64 14.86 -12.98 -9.18
C LEU A 64 13.65 -12.06 -9.00
N ASP A 65 12.78 -11.97 -10.00
CA ASP A 65 11.54 -11.19 -9.90
C ASP A 65 10.55 -11.83 -8.89
N GLY A 66 10.61 -13.15 -8.67
CA GLY A 66 9.87 -13.84 -7.61
C GLY A 66 10.35 -13.47 -6.21
N ILE A 67 11.67 -13.48 -5.98
CA ILE A 67 12.29 -12.97 -4.74
C ILE A 67 11.97 -11.48 -4.57
N GLY A 68 12.08 -10.70 -5.64
CA GLY A 68 11.73 -9.28 -5.70
C GLY A 68 10.30 -9.00 -5.24
N ARG A 69 9.32 -9.77 -5.72
CA ARG A 69 7.91 -9.65 -5.30
C ARG A 69 7.66 -10.03 -3.84
N THR A 70 8.47 -10.93 -3.29
CA THR A 70 8.32 -11.43 -1.92
C THR A 70 8.93 -10.47 -0.90
N PHE A 71 10.14 -9.98 -1.16
CA PHE A 71 10.92 -9.19 -0.21
C PHE A 71 10.94 -7.68 -0.51
N PHE A 72 10.66 -7.28 -1.76
CA PHE A 72 10.65 -5.89 -2.22
C PHE A 72 9.31 -5.50 -2.88
N PRO A 73 8.19 -5.62 -2.15
CA PRO A 73 6.85 -5.39 -2.69
C PRO A 73 6.64 -3.93 -3.15
N GLN A 74 7.41 -2.99 -2.60
CA GLN A 74 7.31 -1.56 -2.92
C GLN A 74 7.80 -1.23 -4.33
N HIS A 75 8.82 -1.94 -4.83
CA HIS A 75 9.42 -1.72 -6.15
C HIS A 75 8.73 -2.53 -7.26
N HIS A 76 7.94 -3.56 -6.91
CA HIS A 76 7.22 -4.42 -7.84
C HIS A 76 5.71 -4.14 -7.91
N GLY A 77 5.23 -3.08 -7.23
CA GLY A 77 3.80 -2.73 -7.14
C GLY A 77 3.03 -2.77 -8.47
N PRO A 78 3.53 -2.17 -9.56
CA PRO A 78 2.84 -2.22 -10.86
C PRO A 78 2.70 -3.64 -11.43
N ALA A 79 3.74 -4.46 -11.31
CA ALA A 79 3.73 -5.84 -11.81
C ALA A 79 2.84 -6.76 -10.94
N ILE A 80 2.77 -6.50 -9.64
CA ILE A 80 1.92 -7.24 -8.70
C ILE A 80 0.44 -6.93 -8.94
N VAL A 81 0.10 -5.66 -9.15
CA VAL A 81 -1.28 -5.24 -9.46
C VAL A 81 -1.71 -5.80 -10.81
N GLU A 82 -0.84 -5.76 -11.83
CA GLU A 82 -1.16 -6.30 -13.15
C GLU A 82 -1.34 -7.82 -13.12
N HIS A 83 -0.46 -8.54 -12.41
CA HIS A 83 -0.59 -9.97 -12.22
C HIS A 83 -1.85 -10.36 -11.43
N ALA A 84 -2.18 -9.61 -10.37
CA ALA A 84 -3.43 -9.81 -9.63
C ALA A 84 -4.65 -9.54 -10.52
N ARG A 85 -4.58 -8.53 -11.40
CA ARG A 85 -5.64 -8.21 -12.37
C ARG A 85 -5.86 -9.35 -13.36
N GLU A 86 -4.78 -9.92 -13.90
CA GLU A 86 -4.83 -11.10 -14.77
C GLU A 86 -5.43 -12.31 -14.07
N MET A 87 -5.00 -12.58 -12.83
CA MET A 87 -5.51 -13.69 -12.02
C MET A 87 -7.01 -13.52 -11.73
N VAL A 88 -7.45 -12.34 -11.31
CA VAL A 88 -8.88 -12.07 -11.07
C VAL A 88 -9.69 -12.20 -12.36
N ALA A 89 -9.18 -11.71 -13.49
CA ALA A 89 -9.86 -11.82 -14.78
C ALA A 89 -10.04 -13.28 -15.20
N LYS A 90 -9.00 -14.11 -15.04
CA LYS A 90 -9.05 -15.54 -15.31
C LYS A 90 -10.07 -16.26 -14.42
N GLU A 91 -10.07 -15.97 -13.13
CA GLU A 91 -11.00 -16.62 -12.19
C GLU A 91 -12.46 -16.23 -12.45
N LEU A 92 -12.71 -14.98 -12.84
CA LEU A 92 -14.03 -14.55 -13.29
C LEU A 92 -14.48 -15.28 -14.57
N GLU A 93 -13.55 -15.55 -15.49
CA GLU A 93 -13.83 -16.31 -16.71
C GLU A 93 -14.17 -17.78 -16.40
N ASP A 94 -13.43 -18.41 -15.48
CA ASP A 94 -13.67 -19.77 -15.02
C ASP A 94 -15.04 -19.89 -14.31
N ILE A 95 -15.40 -18.94 -13.44
CA ILE A 95 -16.72 -18.87 -12.82
C ILE A 95 -17.82 -18.67 -13.88
N ALA A 96 -17.59 -17.78 -14.86
CA ALA A 96 -18.54 -17.56 -15.94
C ALA A 96 -18.72 -18.81 -16.83
N ALA A 97 -17.67 -19.60 -17.03
CA ALA A 97 -17.75 -20.89 -17.72
C ALA A 97 -18.57 -21.92 -16.93
N LEU A 98 -18.34 -22.02 -15.61
CA LEU A 98 -19.13 -22.89 -14.72
C LEU A 98 -20.61 -22.53 -14.72
N LEU A 99 -20.95 -21.24 -14.59
CA LEU A 99 -22.34 -20.76 -14.63
C LEU A 99 -23.01 -21.05 -15.98
N ARG A 100 -22.28 -20.94 -17.09
CA ARG A 100 -22.79 -21.31 -18.43
C ARG A 100 -23.04 -22.81 -18.54
N SER A 101 -22.15 -23.65 -17.98
CA SER A 101 -22.35 -25.10 -17.93
C SER A 101 -23.59 -25.45 -17.13
N GLU A 102 -23.73 -24.91 -15.92
CA GLU A 102 -24.88 -25.15 -15.04
C GLU A 102 -26.19 -24.77 -15.73
N ARG A 103 -26.22 -23.60 -16.38
CA ARG A 103 -27.41 -23.16 -17.14
C ARG A 103 -27.80 -24.16 -18.23
N SER A 104 -26.83 -24.65 -19.01
CA SER A 104 -27.07 -25.65 -20.07
C SER A 104 -27.59 -26.98 -19.49
N HIS A 105 -27.09 -27.39 -18.33
CA HIS A 105 -27.56 -28.60 -17.64
C HIS A 105 -29.00 -28.45 -17.14
N ILE A 106 -29.35 -27.31 -16.54
CA ILE A 106 -30.72 -27.00 -16.12
C ILE A 106 -31.67 -26.93 -17.32
N GLU A 107 -31.26 -26.31 -18.44
CA GLU A 107 -32.07 -26.25 -19.67
C GLU A 107 -32.34 -27.65 -20.26
N LYS A 108 -31.36 -28.56 -20.24
CA LYS A 108 -31.56 -29.97 -20.67
C LYS A 108 -32.53 -30.70 -19.75
N TYR A 109 -32.40 -30.53 -18.44
CA TYR A 109 -33.31 -31.13 -17.46
C TYR A 109 -34.74 -30.61 -17.65
N GLY A 110 -34.91 -29.30 -17.86
CA GLY A 110 -36.19 -28.67 -18.16
C GLY A 110 -36.87 -29.25 -19.41
N ARG A 111 -36.11 -29.49 -20.49
CA ARG A 111 -36.65 -30.14 -21.69
C ARG A 111 -37.16 -31.56 -21.43
N ILE A 112 -36.43 -32.35 -20.64
CA ILE A 112 -36.87 -33.70 -20.27
C ILE A 112 -38.18 -33.65 -19.47
N LEU A 113 -38.30 -32.68 -18.54
CA LEU A 113 -39.52 -32.45 -17.78
C LEU A 113 -40.70 -32.05 -18.67
N ASP A 114 -40.50 -31.12 -19.61
CA ASP A 114 -41.54 -30.63 -20.53
C ASP A 114 -42.02 -31.72 -21.49
N GLU A 115 -41.11 -32.49 -22.09
CA GLU A 115 -41.44 -33.61 -22.97
C GLU A 115 -42.23 -34.69 -22.22
N THR A 116 -41.81 -34.99 -20.99
CA THR A 116 -42.48 -35.96 -20.12
C THR A 116 -43.88 -35.48 -19.73
N SER A 117 -44.02 -34.24 -19.27
CA SER A 117 -45.29 -33.62 -18.88
C SER A 117 -46.28 -33.58 -20.04
N SER A 118 -45.82 -33.17 -21.22
CA SER A 118 -46.63 -33.10 -22.45
C SER A 118 -47.05 -34.50 -22.92
N GLY A 119 -46.14 -35.48 -22.84
CA GLY A 119 -46.39 -36.88 -23.21
C GLY A 119 -47.42 -37.57 -22.30
N LEU A 120 -47.41 -37.24 -21.00
CA LEU A 120 -48.39 -37.72 -20.02
C LEU A 120 -49.77 -37.09 -20.23
N SER A 121 -49.83 -35.79 -20.57
CA SER A 121 -51.08 -35.04 -20.72
C SER A 121 -51.86 -35.40 -22.00
N ASN A 122 -51.17 -35.82 -23.06
CA ASN A 122 -51.77 -36.08 -24.38
C ASN A 122 -52.22 -37.54 -24.63
N ARG A 123 -52.11 -38.44 -23.64
CA ARG A 123 -52.50 -39.87 -23.81
C ARG A 123 -53.57 -40.30 -22.83
N SER A 124 -54.69 -40.81 -23.35
CA SER A 124 -55.83 -41.31 -22.54
C SER A 124 -55.60 -42.70 -21.93
N LEU A 125 -54.66 -43.49 -22.47
CA LEU A 125 -54.26 -44.81 -21.96
C LEU A 125 -52.73 -44.90 -21.92
N LEU A 126 -52.17 -44.94 -20.71
CA LEU A 126 -50.75 -45.13 -20.45
C LEU A 126 -50.48 -46.60 -20.15
N SER A 127 -49.57 -47.23 -20.87
CA SER A 127 -49.14 -48.61 -20.55
C SER A 127 -48.18 -48.59 -19.35
N GLN A 128 -48.19 -49.67 -18.57
CA GLN A 128 -47.28 -49.85 -17.44
C GLN A 128 -45.79 -49.80 -17.86
N GLU A 129 -45.48 -50.31 -19.06
CA GLU A 129 -44.14 -50.26 -19.63
C GLU A 129 -43.67 -48.82 -19.93
N LEU A 130 -44.58 -47.95 -20.39
CA LEU A 130 -44.27 -46.55 -20.69
C LEU A 130 -44.03 -45.76 -19.40
N LEU A 131 -44.83 -46.01 -18.36
CA LEU A 131 -44.64 -45.40 -17.03
C LEU A 131 -43.31 -45.79 -16.40
N GLN A 132 -42.88 -47.06 -16.52
CA GLN A 132 -41.56 -47.49 -16.06
C GLN A 132 -40.42 -46.82 -16.82
N LYS A 133 -40.53 -46.67 -18.15
CA LYS A 133 -39.53 -45.95 -18.96
C LYS A 133 -39.42 -44.48 -18.56
N ILE A 134 -40.55 -43.81 -18.37
CA ILE A 134 -40.60 -42.41 -17.92
C ILE A 134 -40.00 -42.26 -16.52
N ALA A 135 -40.42 -43.09 -15.57
CA ALA A 135 -39.91 -43.05 -14.20
C ALA A 135 -38.39 -43.30 -14.16
N GLY A 136 -37.89 -44.25 -14.96
CA GLY A 136 -36.45 -44.52 -15.10
C GLY A 136 -35.69 -43.32 -15.69
N ALA A 137 -36.18 -42.72 -16.78
CA ALA A 137 -35.58 -41.55 -17.40
C ALA A 137 -35.57 -40.33 -16.45
N MET A 138 -36.68 -40.09 -15.74
CA MET A 138 -36.81 -39.02 -14.75
C MET A 138 -35.87 -39.22 -13.55
N SER A 139 -35.78 -40.44 -13.03
CA SER A 139 -34.88 -40.75 -11.91
C SER A 139 -33.42 -40.59 -12.32
N ALA A 140 -33.05 -41.02 -13.53
CA ALA A 140 -31.70 -40.85 -14.07
C ALA A 140 -31.37 -39.37 -14.31
N ALA A 141 -32.28 -38.61 -14.93
CA ALA A 141 -32.10 -37.17 -15.16
C ALA A 141 -31.99 -36.40 -13.84
N THR A 142 -32.86 -36.70 -12.86
CA THR A 142 -32.85 -36.04 -11.55
C THR A 142 -31.57 -36.36 -10.77
N SER A 143 -31.13 -37.63 -10.76
CA SER A 143 -29.84 -37.99 -10.13
C SER A 143 -28.69 -37.24 -10.79
N SER A 144 -28.66 -37.21 -12.13
CA SER A 144 -27.62 -36.49 -12.88
C SER A 144 -27.60 -34.99 -12.58
N THR A 145 -28.76 -34.34 -12.46
CA THR A 145 -28.86 -32.91 -12.10
C THR A 145 -28.40 -32.66 -10.66
N ILE A 146 -28.75 -33.53 -9.72
CA ILE A 146 -28.30 -33.43 -8.32
C ILE A 146 -26.78 -33.58 -8.24
N ASP A 147 -26.21 -34.57 -8.94
CA ASP A 147 -24.76 -34.80 -8.95
C ASP A 147 -24.01 -33.64 -9.61
N HIS A 148 -24.55 -33.09 -10.71
CA HIS A 148 -23.99 -31.90 -11.35
C HIS A 148 -24.05 -30.67 -10.45
N GLY A 149 -25.20 -30.40 -9.82
CA GLY A 149 -25.35 -29.26 -8.91
C GLY A 149 -24.43 -29.34 -7.69
N ARG A 150 -24.18 -30.55 -7.16
CA ARG A 150 -23.18 -30.77 -6.10
C ARG A 150 -21.75 -30.46 -6.57
N LEU A 151 -21.39 -30.92 -7.77
CA LEU A 151 -20.08 -30.64 -8.36
C LEU A 151 -19.88 -29.13 -8.55
N VAL A 152 -20.85 -28.45 -9.17
CA VAL A 152 -20.80 -27.00 -9.39
C VAL A 152 -20.72 -26.25 -8.07
N ALA A 153 -21.49 -26.64 -7.05
CA ALA A 153 -21.43 -26.01 -5.73
C ALA A 153 -20.04 -26.16 -5.08
N SER A 154 -19.42 -27.34 -5.17
CA SER A 154 -18.07 -27.58 -4.63
C SER A 154 -17.03 -26.72 -5.34
N THR A 155 -17.00 -26.76 -6.68
CA THR A 155 -16.04 -26.00 -7.47
C THR A 155 -16.23 -24.48 -7.30
N LEU A 156 -17.47 -24.00 -7.21
CA LEU A 156 -17.75 -22.60 -6.96
C LEU A 156 -17.25 -22.14 -5.59
N SER A 157 -17.39 -22.99 -4.56
CA SER A 157 -16.87 -22.72 -3.22
C SER A 157 -15.34 -22.60 -3.23
N GLU A 158 -14.64 -23.50 -3.93
CA GLU A 158 -13.18 -23.46 -4.10
C GLU A 158 -12.75 -22.17 -4.82
N LYS A 159 -13.37 -21.85 -5.95
CA LYS A 159 -13.04 -20.65 -6.74
C LYS A 159 -13.32 -19.35 -5.98
N THR A 160 -14.37 -19.31 -5.17
CA THR A 160 -14.68 -18.15 -4.33
C THR A 160 -13.61 -17.94 -3.25
N ALA A 161 -13.12 -19.02 -2.64
CA ALA A 161 -12.05 -18.94 -1.64
C ALA A 161 -10.72 -18.45 -2.26
N GLU A 162 -10.39 -18.91 -3.47
CA GLU A 162 -9.22 -18.43 -4.21
C GLU A 162 -9.32 -16.93 -4.53
N LEU A 163 -10.48 -16.47 -5.00
CA LEU A 163 -10.73 -15.05 -5.25
C LEU A 163 -10.57 -14.17 -4.00
N GLU A 164 -11.11 -14.61 -2.86
CA GLU A 164 -10.98 -13.83 -1.62
C GLU A 164 -9.51 -13.76 -1.17
N SER A 165 -8.75 -14.84 -1.36
CA SER A 165 -7.31 -14.86 -1.09
C SER A 165 -6.54 -13.86 -1.98
N VAL A 166 -6.83 -13.83 -3.29
CA VAL A 166 -6.21 -12.87 -4.23
C VAL A 166 -6.57 -11.44 -3.86
N LYS A 167 -7.84 -11.18 -3.52
CA LYS A 167 -8.32 -9.87 -3.09
C LYS A 167 -7.62 -9.40 -1.80
N SER A 168 -7.52 -10.26 -0.79
CA SER A 168 -6.82 -9.94 0.47
C SER A 168 -5.37 -9.57 0.22
N LYS A 169 -4.66 -10.34 -0.62
CA LYS A 169 -3.27 -10.03 -1.01
C LYS A 169 -3.19 -8.68 -1.72
N LEU A 170 -4.09 -8.38 -2.64
CA LEU A 170 -4.11 -7.10 -3.34
C LEU A 170 -4.34 -5.92 -2.38
N GLU A 171 -5.22 -6.08 -1.39
CA GLU A 171 -5.45 -5.06 -0.35
C GLU A 171 -4.21 -4.85 0.51
N GLU A 172 -3.52 -5.93 0.90
CA GLU A 172 -2.25 -5.88 1.62
C GLU A 172 -1.18 -5.15 0.80
N TYR A 173 -1.01 -5.51 -0.47
CA TYR A 173 -0.07 -4.84 -1.37
C TYR A 173 -0.39 -3.36 -1.55
N LYS A 174 -1.67 -3.01 -1.70
CA LYS A 174 -2.09 -1.61 -1.79
C LYS A 174 -1.71 -0.86 -0.52
N ARG A 175 -1.93 -1.46 0.65
CA ARG A 175 -1.56 -0.89 1.94
C ARG A 175 -0.05 -0.67 2.03
N LEU A 176 0.75 -1.69 1.75
CA LEU A 176 2.22 -1.59 1.75
C LEU A 176 2.72 -0.51 0.80
N ALA A 177 2.14 -0.43 -0.40
CA ALA A 177 2.57 0.52 -1.41
C ALA A 177 2.09 1.96 -1.12
N ASP A 178 1.07 2.15 -0.29
CA ASP A 178 0.56 3.46 0.15
C ASP A 178 1.12 3.86 1.55
N THR A 179 1.97 3.02 2.17
CA THR A 179 2.57 3.25 3.50
C THR A 179 4.06 3.59 3.37
N ASP A 180 4.57 4.45 4.25
CA ASP A 180 6.00 4.73 4.41
C ASP A 180 6.67 3.63 5.25
N PRO A 181 7.71 2.93 4.75
CA PRO A 181 8.31 1.81 5.46
C PRO A 181 8.92 2.18 6.80
N LEU A 182 9.47 3.40 6.92
CA LEU A 182 10.19 3.81 8.12
C LEU A 182 9.24 4.22 9.24
N THR A 183 8.18 4.97 8.92
CA THR A 183 7.26 5.55 9.91
C THR A 183 5.92 4.82 10.04
N GLN A 184 5.60 3.92 9.11
CA GLN A 184 4.31 3.24 9.01
C GLN A 184 3.10 4.19 8.86
N LEU A 185 3.34 5.46 8.53
CA LEU A 185 2.31 6.42 8.14
C LEU A 185 1.96 6.25 6.67
N TRP A 186 0.89 6.89 6.21
CA TRP A 186 0.66 6.99 4.77
C TRP A 186 1.84 7.70 4.08
N ASN A 187 2.15 7.32 2.85
CA ASN A 187 3.24 7.93 2.09
C ASN A 187 2.75 9.10 1.21
N ARG A 188 3.69 9.75 0.52
CA ARG A 188 3.40 10.85 -0.41
C ARG A 188 2.33 10.48 -1.45
N ARG A 189 2.38 9.27 -2.00
CA ARG A 189 1.43 8.82 -3.03
C ARG A 189 0.02 8.71 -2.48
N ALA A 190 -0.14 8.22 -1.25
CA ALA A 190 -1.43 8.18 -0.57
C ALA A 190 -1.94 9.60 -0.28
N PHE A 191 -1.07 10.48 0.19
CA PHE A 191 -1.39 11.89 0.42
C PHE A 191 -1.89 12.61 -0.84
N ASP A 192 -1.20 12.47 -1.97
CA ASP A 192 -1.59 13.13 -3.23
C ASP A 192 -3.00 12.70 -3.70
N LYS A 193 -3.38 11.44 -3.44
CA LYS A 193 -4.75 10.95 -3.70
C LYS A 193 -5.78 11.60 -2.77
N GLU A 194 -5.47 11.68 -1.48
CA GLU A 194 -6.42 12.19 -0.48
C GLU A 194 -6.61 13.70 -0.56
N ILE A 195 -5.54 14.49 -0.81
CA ILE A 195 -5.69 15.94 -1.01
C ILE A 195 -6.56 16.27 -2.23
N THR A 196 -6.45 15.46 -3.29
CA THR A 196 -7.31 15.59 -4.48
C THR A 196 -8.77 15.31 -4.15
N ARG A 197 -9.04 14.33 -3.27
CA ARG A 197 -10.40 13.94 -2.87
C ARG A 197 -11.18 15.08 -2.20
N ILE A 198 -10.49 15.98 -1.50
CA ILE A 198 -11.11 17.14 -0.83
C ILE A 198 -11.96 17.96 -1.81
N TYR A 199 -11.47 18.17 -3.03
CA TYR A 199 -12.10 19.03 -4.04
C TYR A 199 -13.14 18.30 -4.90
N ASN A 200 -13.37 17.02 -4.67
CA ASN A 200 -14.44 16.27 -5.35
C ASN A 200 -15.84 16.57 -4.78
N SER A 201 -15.94 17.33 -3.69
CA SER A 201 -17.24 17.71 -3.10
C SER A 201 -17.20 19.08 -2.43
N ASN A 202 -18.31 19.82 -2.51
CA ASN A 202 -18.44 21.11 -1.81
C ASN A 202 -18.28 20.97 -0.29
N ARG A 203 -18.70 19.84 0.28
CA ARG A 203 -18.53 19.57 1.72
C ARG A 203 -17.05 19.45 2.09
N GLY A 204 -16.27 18.74 1.27
CA GLY A 204 -14.82 18.63 1.46
C GLY A 204 -14.15 20.00 1.42
N ILE A 205 -14.49 20.83 0.43
CA ILE A 205 -13.96 22.20 0.31
C ILE A 205 -14.31 23.05 1.54
N LEU A 206 -15.54 22.96 2.05
CA LEU A 206 -15.99 23.83 3.15
C LEU A 206 -15.41 23.48 4.52
N PHE A 207 -15.15 22.20 4.77
CA PHE A 207 -14.89 21.71 6.13
C PHE A 207 -13.56 20.97 6.31
N ASN A 208 -12.74 20.85 5.26
CA ASN A 208 -11.44 20.21 5.39
C ASN A 208 -10.31 21.24 5.48
N ALA A 209 -9.22 20.83 6.13
CA ALA A 209 -8.02 21.64 6.26
C ALA A 209 -6.77 20.81 5.98
N LEU A 210 -5.72 21.47 5.50
CA LEU A 210 -4.39 20.91 5.34
C LEU A 210 -3.46 21.51 6.40
N ILE A 211 -2.70 20.64 7.07
CA ILE A 211 -1.60 21.01 7.95
C ILE A 211 -0.32 20.41 7.35
N LEU A 212 0.67 21.23 7.07
CA LEU A 212 2.02 20.77 6.75
C LEU A 212 2.92 20.95 7.97
N ALA A 213 3.74 19.95 8.25
CA ALA A 213 4.63 19.91 9.40
C ALA A 213 6.03 19.52 8.97
N ASP A 214 7.04 20.15 9.58
CA ASP A 214 8.44 19.90 9.28
C ASP A 214 9.28 19.97 10.55
N ILE A 215 10.17 18.98 10.71
CA ILE A 215 11.01 18.86 11.89
C ILE A 215 12.11 19.92 11.84
N ASP A 216 12.14 20.76 12.86
CA ASP A 216 13.11 21.85 12.95
C ASP A 216 14.53 21.30 13.11
N HIS A 217 15.46 21.80 12.32
CA HIS A 217 16.90 21.47 12.42
C HIS A 217 17.22 19.97 12.26
N PHE A 218 16.39 19.20 11.54
CA PHE A 218 16.60 17.77 11.39
C PHE A 218 17.92 17.40 10.69
N LYS A 219 18.37 18.21 9.74
CA LYS A 219 19.71 18.06 9.16
C LYS A 219 20.83 18.15 10.23
N ASP A 220 20.75 19.11 11.15
CA ASP A 220 21.75 19.29 12.21
C ASP A 220 21.78 18.06 13.15
N ILE A 221 20.63 17.42 13.38
CA ILE A 221 20.51 16.17 14.13
C ILE A 221 21.25 15.04 13.40
N ASN A 222 20.98 14.86 12.09
CA ASN A 222 21.66 13.85 11.28
C ASN A 222 23.17 14.08 11.21
N ASP A 223 23.60 15.33 11.02
CA ASP A 223 25.01 15.69 10.93
C ASP A 223 25.75 15.43 12.27
N ARG A 224 25.05 15.60 13.41
CA ARG A 224 25.62 15.42 14.75
C ARG A 224 25.60 13.97 15.25
N TYR A 225 24.55 13.22 14.97
CA TYR A 225 24.29 11.91 15.57
C TYR A 225 24.21 10.76 14.55
N GLY A 226 24.23 11.06 13.26
CA GLY A 226 24.12 10.11 12.17
C GLY A 226 22.68 9.78 11.78
N HIS A 227 22.50 9.32 10.54
CA HIS A 227 21.19 8.93 9.98
C HIS A 227 20.40 7.92 10.83
N PRO A 228 21.00 6.88 11.44
CA PRO A 228 20.23 5.94 12.26
C PRO A 228 19.51 6.59 13.45
N VAL A 229 20.08 7.67 14.01
CA VAL A 229 19.44 8.44 15.09
C VAL A 229 18.32 9.31 14.53
N GLY A 230 18.52 9.93 13.37
CA GLY A 230 17.46 10.67 12.67
C GLY A 230 16.26 9.78 12.34
N ASP A 231 16.50 8.57 11.82
CA ASP A 231 15.47 7.58 11.53
C ASP A 231 14.69 7.19 12.78
N ARG A 232 15.36 7.05 13.92
CA ARG A 232 14.68 6.77 15.20
C ARG A 232 13.83 7.94 15.67
N ILE A 233 14.30 9.18 15.48
CA ILE A 233 13.52 10.39 15.81
C ILE A 233 12.27 10.46 14.93
N LEU A 234 12.39 10.16 13.63
CA LEU A 234 11.25 10.10 12.71
C LEU A 234 10.21 9.06 13.15
N GLN A 235 10.66 7.87 13.58
CA GLN A 235 9.77 6.83 14.11
C GLN A 235 9.02 7.29 15.36
N ILE A 236 9.71 7.91 16.32
CA ILE A 236 9.06 8.41 17.55
C ILE A 236 8.03 9.50 17.22
N ILE A 237 8.38 10.43 16.33
CA ILE A 237 7.46 11.47 15.88
C ILE A 237 6.24 10.87 15.17
N ALA A 238 6.44 9.83 14.36
CA ALA A 238 5.35 9.11 13.72
C ALA A 238 4.43 8.42 14.74
N GLU A 239 4.97 7.78 15.78
CA GLU A 239 4.19 7.19 16.88
C GLU A 239 3.36 8.26 17.61
N ILE A 240 3.92 9.45 17.83
CA ILE A 240 3.20 10.61 18.40
C ILE A 240 2.05 11.03 17.48
N PHE A 241 2.28 11.07 16.17
CA PHE A 241 1.21 11.40 15.22
C PHE A 241 0.11 10.34 15.21
N GLN A 242 0.45 9.05 15.13
CA GLN A 242 -0.54 7.97 15.14
C GLN A 242 -1.40 7.98 16.41
N SER A 243 -0.81 8.23 17.57
CA SER A 243 -1.54 8.34 18.84
C SER A 243 -2.40 9.62 18.95
N SER A 244 -2.07 10.66 18.16
CA SER A 244 -2.80 11.92 18.14
C SER A 244 -3.93 11.97 17.10
N VAL A 245 -3.88 11.07 16.11
CA VAL A 245 -4.81 10.96 14.98
C VAL A 245 -6.13 10.35 15.43
N ARG A 246 -7.22 10.96 14.96
CA ARG A 246 -8.60 10.51 15.14
C ARG A 246 -9.17 10.00 13.81
N SER A 247 -10.38 9.43 13.83
CA SER A 247 -11.04 8.90 12.63
C SER A 247 -11.29 9.93 11.52
N ASP A 248 -11.31 11.21 11.89
CA ASP A 248 -11.49 12.39 11.03
C ASP A 248 -10.16 13.01 10.57
N MET A 249 -9.04 12.30 10.75
CA MET A 249 -7.71 12.78 10.39
C MET A 249 -6.97 11.76 9.54
N PHE A 250 -6.33 12.26 8.49
CA PHE A 250 -5.37 11.52 7.70
C PHE A 250 -3.98 12.09 7.95
N VAL A 251 -2.96 11.24 8.15
CA VAL A 251 -1.58 11.66 8.34
C VAL A 251 -0.65 10.91 7.39
N ALA A 252 0.26 11.65 6.75
CA ALA A 252 1.24 11.07 5.85
C ALA A 252 2.64 11.68 6.06
N ARG A 253 3.66 10.89 5.73
CA ARG A 253 5.02 11.39 5.50
C ARG A 253 5.16 11.73 4.02
N THR A 254 5.36 13.01 3.72
CA THR A 254 5.39 13.53 2.34
C THR A 254 6.80 13.78 1.81
N GLY A 255 7.80 13.78 2.70
CA GLY A 255 9.21 14.01 2.36
C GLY A 255 10.16 13.41 3.39
N GLY A 256 11.42 13.83 3.36
CA GLY A 256 12.47 13.33 4.27
C GLY A 256 12.16 13.62 5.74
N GLU A 257 11.81 14.87 6.05
CA GLU A 257 11.48 15.35 7.40
C GLU A 257 10.10 16.04 7.44
N GLU A 258 9.32 15.87 6.38
CA GLU A 258 8.05 16.55 6.14
C GLU A 258 6.86 15.60 6.30
N PHE A 259 5.83 16.10 6.98
CA PHE A 259 4.58 15.40 7.22
C PHE A 259 3.40 16.27 6.85
N ALA A 260 2.29 15.64 6.49
CA ALA A 260 1.05 16.31 6.15
C ALA A 260 -0.13 15.68 6.86
N PHE A 261 -1.06 16.52 7.31
CA PHE A 261 -2.32 16.12 7.90
C PHE A 261 -3.47 16.70 7.09
N ILE A 262 -4.48 15.87 6.81
CA ILE A 262 -5.77 16.33 6.31
C ILE A 262 -6.76 16.16 7.46
N VAL A 263 -7.37 17.24 7.90
CA VAL A 263 -8.37 17.26 8.97
C VAL A 263 -9.74 17.46 8.33
N GLU A 264 -10.66 16.53 8.59
CA GLU A 264 -12.01 16.58 8.04
C GLU A 264 -13.01 17.15 9.05
N GLY A 265 -13.95 17.97 8.59
CA GLY A 265 -15.07 18.41 9.42
C GLY A 265 -14.71 19.43 10.51
N ALA A 266 -13.57 20.13 10.43
CA ALA A 266 -13.07 21.02 11.46
C ALA A 266 -13.04 22.49 11.03
N SER A 267 -13.36 23.41 11.95
CA SER A 267 -13.12 24.85 11.78
C SER A 267 -11.62 25.18 11.84
N GLU A 268 -11.20 26.33 11.30
CA GLU A 268 -9.80 26.77 11.36
C GLU A 268 -9.22 26.81 12.80
N ASP A 269 -10.02 27.25 13.79
CA ASP A 269 -9.56 27.29 15.19
C ASP A 269 -9.36 25.89 15.78
N ALA A 270 -10.31 24.98 15.57
CA ALA A 270 -10.15 23.58 15.96
C ALA A 270 -8.93 22.93 15.29
N THR A 271 -8.71 23.19 14.00
CA THR A 271 -7.51 22.71 13.27
C THR A 271 -6.22 23.28 13.87
N TYR A 272 -6.23 24.56 14.26
CA TYR A 272 -5.10 25.18 14.94
C TYR A 272 -4.82 24.58 16.32
N GLU A 273 -5.85 24.32 17.12
CA GLU A 273 -5.71 23.64 18.41
C GLU A 273 -5.13 22.23 18.26
N ILE A 274 -5.56 21.48 17.23
CA ILE A 274 -4.98 20.17 16.91
C ILE A 274 -3.49 20.30 16.59
N ALA A 275 -3.12 21.25 15.72
CA ALA A 275 -1.73 21.50 15.33
C ALA A 275 -0.86 21.91 16.53
N GLU A 276 -1.35 22.81 17.39
CA GLU A 276 -0.61 23.26 18.58
C GLU A 276 -0.45 22.15 19.61
N ARG A 277 -1.47 21.32 19.81
CA ARG A 277 -1.37 20.14 20.68
C ARG A 277 -0.28 19.19 20.19
N ILE A 278 -0.24 18.90 18.89
CA ILE A 278 0.78 18.05 18.28
C ILE A 278 2.17 18.66 18.47
N ARG A 279 2.32 19.96 18.21
CA ARG A 279 3.59 20.68 18.38
C ARG A 279 4.10 20.59 19.83
N ALA A 280 3.24 20.92 20.79
CA ALA A 280 3.57 20.90 22.20
C ALA A 280 3.93 19.48 22.68
N LEU A 281 3.23 18.46 22.18
CA LEU A 281 3.51 17.07 22.52
C LEU A 281 4.89 16.63 22.04
N ILE A 282 5.30 17.01 20.82
CA ILE A 282 6.65 16.74 20.30
C ILE A 282 7.70 17.47 21.13
N GLU A 283 7.51 18.76 21.40
CA GLU A 283 8.45 19.57 22.19
C GLU A 283 8.68 19.00 23.60
N GLN A 284 7.62 18.47 24.23
CA GLN A 284 7.66 17.89 25.57
C GLN A 284 8.19 16.45 25.59
N THR A 285 8.26 15.78 24.43
CA THR A 285 8.73 14.39 24.37
C THR A 285 10.25 14.34 24.55
N PRO A 286 10.76 13.55 25.52
CA PRO A 286 12.19 13.35 25.65
C PRO A 286 12.70 12.41 24.56
N PHE A 287 13.62 12.91 23.71
CA PHE A 287 14.30 12.08 22.70
C PHE A 287 15.57 11.50 23.30
N THR A 288 15.46 10.30 23.87
CA THR A 288 16.56 9.58 24.52
C THR A 288 16.80 8.19 23.94
N SER A 289 18.06 7.77 23.83
CA SER A 289 18.42 6.40 23.49
C SER A 289 18.10 5.43 24.62
N SER A 290 17.32 4.40 24.35
CA SER A 290 17.06 3.32 25.31
C SER A 290 18.30 2.46 25.59
N GLN A 291 19.24 2.37 24.64
CA GLN A 291 20.45 1.55 24.78
C GLN A 291 21.58 2.28 25.50
N THR A 292 21.76 3.58 25.22
CA THR A 292 22.91 4.35 25.73
C THR A 292 22.51 5.39 26.78
N GLY A 293 21.22 5.64 26.99
CA GLY A 293 20.71 6.72 27.85
C GLY A 293 21.02 8.12 27.33
N MET A 294 21.58 8.24 26.12
CA MET A 294 21.97 9.53 25.54
C MET A 294 20.73 10.37 25.21
N ASN A 295 20.73 11.62 25.67
CA ASN A 295 19.70 12.60 25.34
C ASN A 295 20.11 13.35 24.07
N TYR A 296 19.27 13.31 23.04
CA TYR A 296 19.49 13.95 21.74
C TYR A 296 19.11 15.43 21.70
N GLY A 297 18.63 15.98 22.83
CA GLY A 297 18.15 17.35 22.95
C GLY A 297 16.66 17.48 22.66
N THR A 298 16.18 18.72 22.69
CA THR A 298 14.80 19.05 22.35
C THR A 298 14.64 19.03 20.84
N VAL A 299 13.69 18.23 20.36
CA VAL A 299 13.25 18.24 18.96
C VAL A 299 11.94 19.02 18.89
N THR A 300 11.83 19.94 17.92
CA THR A 300 10.63 20.75 17.70
C THR A 300 10.14 20.60 16.28
N VAL A 301 8.90 21.02 16.05
CA VAL A 301 8.27 20.98 14.73
C VAL A 301 7.66 22.34 14.42
N SER A 302 7.78 22.78 13.17
CA SER A 302 7.07 23.94 12.65
C SER A 302 5.88 23.47 11.82
N LEU A 303 4.73 24.15 11.93
CA LEU A 303 3.52 23.79 11.19
C LEU A 303 2.90 24.97 10.44
N GLY A 304 2.30 24.68 9.29
CA GLY A 304 1.52 25.61 8.48
C GLY A 304 0.13 25.05 8.18
N ILE A 305 -0.91 25.88 8.35
CA ILE A 305 -2.31 25.49 8.16
C ILE A 305 -2.90 26.27 6.99
N CYS A 306 -3.70 25.62 6.16
CA CYS A 306 -4.61 26.28 5.21
C CYS A 306 -5.95 25.54 5.18
N MET A 307 -7.06 26.28 5.21
CA MET A 307 -8.37 25.69 5.01
C MET A 307 -8.57 25.39 3.51
N ALA A 308 -9.28 24.30 3.18
CA ALA A 308 -9.59 23.99 1.78
C ALA A 308 -10.46 25.07 1.12
N SER A 309 -11.31 25.74 1.91
CA SER A 309 -12.15 26.85 1.45
C SER A 309 -11.37 28.11 1.08
N GLU A 310 -10.11 28.22 1.51
CA GLU A 310 -9.21 29.33 1.17
C GLU A 310 -8.41 29.07 -0.11
N ALA A 311 -8.59 27.92 -0.77
CA ALA A 311 -7.82 27.49 -1.92
C ALA A 311 -8.71 27.04 -3.08
N GLU A 312 -8.21 27.19 -4.32
CA GLU A 312 -8.97 26.89 -5.54
C GLU A 312 -8.75 25.46 -6.05
N SER A 313 -7.63 24.84 -5.66
CA SER A 313 -7.26 23.49 -6.08
C SER A 313 -6.41 22.78 -5.01
N PRO A 314 -6.19 21.47 -5.13
CA PRO A 314 -5.25 20.73 -4.27
C PRO A 314 -3.84 21.33 -4.26
N GLU A 315 -3.34 21.76 -5.42
CA GLU A 315 -2.01 22.36 -5.56
C GLU A 315 -1.94 23.74 -4.89
N ASP A 316 -3.00 24.55 -5.04
CA ASP A 316 -3.09 25.85 -4.37
C ASP A 316 -3.20 25.68 -2.85
N LEU A 317 -3.96 24.68 -2.37
CA LEU A 317 -4.06 24.34 -0.95
C LEU A 317 -2.70 23.98 -0.35
N TYR A 318 -1.95 23.10 -1.04
CA TYR A 318 -0.59 22.74 -0.64
C TYR A 318 0.31 23.97 -0.60
N THR A 319 0.31 24.76 -1.66
CA THR A 319 1.13 25.98 -1.79
C THR A 319 0.84 26.98 -0.67
N LYS A 320 -0.43 27.16 -0.32
CA LYS A 320 -0.88 28.09 0.71
C LYS A 320 -0.52 27.60 2.13
N ALA A 321 -0.62 26.30 2.39
CA ALA A 321 -0.17 25.69 3.64
C ALA A 321 1.36 25.74 3.78
N ASP A 322 2.10 25.48 2.71
CA ASP A 322 3.56 25.55 2.67
C ASP A 322 4.05 26.98 2.96
N ARG A 323 3.39 27.98 2.38
CA ARG A 323 3.67 29.39 2.71
C ARG A 323 3.48 29.69 4.19
N ALA A 324 2.46 29.13 4.82
CA ALA A 324 2.25 29.29 6.26
C ALA A 324 3.34 28.57 7.06
N LEU A 325 3.75 27.36 6.66
CA LEU A 325 4.84 26.61 7.27
C LEU A 325 6.18 27.38 7.18
N TYR A 326 6.48 27.95 6.03
CA TYR A 326 7.65 28.80 5.83
C TYR A 326 7.66 29.99 6.82
N ARG A 327 6.50 30.61 7.07
CA ARG A 327 6.37 31.68 8.08
C ARG A 327 6.63 31.18 9.49
N SER A 328 6.23 29.95 9.81
CA SER A 328 6.60 29.31 11.08
C SER A 328 8.12 29.19 11.22
N LYS A 329 8.79 28.67 10.18
CA LYS A 329 10.25 28.50 10.18
C LYS A 329 11.00 29.84 10.30
N VAL A 330 10.65 30.84 9.49
CA VAL A 330 11.31 32.16 9.52
C VAL A 330 10.95 32.96 10.77
N GLY A 331 9.77 32.72 11.34
CA GLY A 331 9.32 33.39 12.56
C GLY A 331 10.15 33.03 13.80
N GLY A 332 11.00 32.01 13.73
CA GLY A 332 11.75 31.47 14.86
C GLY A 332 11.41 30.02 15.21
N ARG A 333 10.78 29.28 14.28
CA ARG A 333 10.45 27.86 14.40
C ARG A 333 9.52 27.53 15.58
N ASN A 334 9.31 26.24 15.83
CA ASN A 334 8.52 25.71 16.94
C ASN A 334 7.19 26.46 17.12
N ARG A 335 6.40 26.55 16.04
CA ARG A 335 5.11 27.25 16.05
C ARG A 335 4.17 26.79 14.95
N VAL A 336 2.91 27.11 15.11
CA VAL A 336 1.86 26.96 14.09
C VAL A 336 1.52 28.32 13.49
N THR A 337 1.46 28.40 12.16
CA THR A 337 0.97 29.60 11.44
C THR A 337 -0.23 29.24 10.58
N ARG A 338 -1.28 30.06 10.63
CA ARG A 338 -2.47 29.94 9.77
C ARG A 338 -2.30 30.75 8.48
N HIS A 339 -2.76 30.22 7.35
CA HIS A 339 -2.72 30.93 6.08
C HIS A 339 -3.45 32.28 6.12
N SER A 340 -4.69 32.28 6.65
CA SER A 340 -5.54 33.46 6.86
C SER A 340 -4.78 34.63 7.51
N SER A 341 -3.95 34.33 8.51
CA SER A 341 -3.15 35.33 9.25
C SER A 341 -2.00 35.96 8.43
N THR A 342 -1.60 35.32 7.33
CA THR A 342 -0.47 35.76 6.48
C THR A 342 -0.90 36.59 5.27
N ALA A 343 -2.16 36.49 4.85
CA ALA A 343 -2.69 37.18 3.68
C ALA A 343 -2.63 38.73 3.80
N GLY A 344 -2.53 39.26 5.03
CA GLY A 344 -2.40 40.70 5.28
C GLY A 344 -0.98 41.30 5.13
N ARG A 345 0.09 40.52 4.87
CA ARG A 345 1.50 41.01 4.94
C ARG A 345 2.46 40.49 3.84
N ALA A 346 1.98 40.10 2.67
CA ALA A 346 2.84 39.48 1.64
C ALA A 346 3.65 40.50 0.80
N GLY A 347 4.83 40.91 1.31
CA GLY A 347 5.91 41.52 0.52
C GLY A 347 6.68 40.49 -0.32
N LYS A 348 7.02 40.88 -1.56
CA LYS A 348 7.60 40.09 -2.66
C LYS A 348 9.01 39.52 -2.39
N GLY A 349 9.13 38.46 -1.60
CA GLY A 349 10.41 37.74 -1.36
C GLY A 349 10.51 36.34 -1.96
N TRP A 350 9.45 35.81 -2.60
CA TRP A 350 9.29 34.37 -2.84
C TRP A 350 9.77 33.87 -4.22
N LEU A 351 10.24 34.76 -5.10
CA LEU A 351 10.67 34.41 -6.46
C LEU A 351 12.00 33.64 -6.56
N LEU A 352 12.65 33.31 -5.44
CA LEU A 352 14.01 32.73 -5.44
C LEU A 352 14.08 31.19 -5.51
N TYR A 353 12.96 30.45 -5.53
CA TYR A 353 13.00 28.98 -5.50
C TYR A 353 12.08 28.27 -6.50
N LYS A 354 11.75 28.92 -7.63
CA LYS A 354 11.28 28.18 -8.80
C LYS A 354 12.52 27.47 -9.39
N LYS A 355 12.71 26.18 -9.10
CA LYS A 355 13.64 25.35 -9.88
C LYS A 355 12.93 24.98 -11.18
N ASP A 356 13.61 25.26 -12.29
CA ASP A 356 13.25 24.84 -13.65
C ASP A 356 13.13 23.32 -13.77
#